data_AF-A0A952X489-F1
#
_entry.id   AF-A0A952X489-F1
#
_cell.length_a   1.000
_cell.length_b   1.000
_cell.length_c   1.000
_cell.angle_alpha   90.00
_cell.angle_beta   90.00
_cell.angle_gamma   90.00
#
_symmetry.space_group_name_H-M   'P 1'
#
loop_
_entity.id
_entity.type
_entity.pdbx_description
1 polymer ?
#
loop_
_entity_poly.entity_id
_entity_poly.type
_entity_poly.pdbx_seq_one_letter_code
_entity_poly.pdbx_strand_id
1 'polypeptide(L)'
;MPRPERRFWLFKSEPESYSIDDLKRDGRTFWDGIRNYQVRNFLRDDVRVGDGVLFYNSNADPMAVTGTMTVVSAGYPDHTQFDPRAKHYDPASREDSPTWFMVDVEFERRFDPPVTRDMLKCHAGLAGMGVLQKGSRLSVTPVTAEEWRIIHQIAGVSDGPAKKLRRTKT
;
A
#
# COMPACT_ATOMS: atom_id res chain seq x y z
N MET A 1 25.19 -4.45 -2.40
CA MET A 1 25.12 -3.64 -1.16
C MET A 1 23.73 -3.82 -0.57
N PRO A 2 23.56 -4.36 0.65
CA PRO A 2 22.26 -4.33 1.31
C PRO A 2 21.87 -2.87 1.56
N ARG A 3 20.60 -2.53 1.30
CA ARG A 3 20.11 -1.17 1.49
C ARG A 3 19.89 -0.93 3.00
N PRO A 4 20.50 0.09 3.61
CA PRO A 4 20.51 0.24 5.06
C PRO A 4 19.17 0.71 5.66
N GLU A 5 18.20 1.18 4.86
CA GLU A 5 16.98 1.82 5.39
C GLU A 5 15.70 1.28 4.74
N ARG A 6 14.70 1.05 5.60
CA ARG A 6 13.31 0.71 5.24
C ARG A 6 12.71 1.80 4.34
N ARG A 7 12.09 1.42 3.22
CA ARG A 7 11.35 2.36 2.37
C ARG A 7 9.88 2.41 2.76
N PHE A 8 9.21 3.48 2.35
CA PHE A 8 7.80 3.69 2.58
C PHE A 8 7.05 3.93 1.27
N TRP A 9 5.82 3.47 1.23
CA TRP A 9 4.95 3.51 0.06
C TRP A 9 3.53 3.92 0.46
N LEU A 10 2.74 4.33 -0.52
CA LEU A 10 1.30 4.49 -0.40
C LEU A 10 0.65 3.64 -1.47
N PHE A 11 -0.24 2.73 -1.06
CA PHE A 11 -1.00 1.85 -1.95
C PHE A 11 -2.47 2.24 -1.88
N LYS A 12 -3.12 2.40 -3.04
CA LYS A 12 -4.53 2.77 -3.15
C LYS A 12 -5.40 1.54 -3.31
N SER A 13 -6.52 1.52 -2.59
CA SER A 13 -7.63 0.58 -2.79
C SER A 13 -8.95 1.32 -2.71
N GLU A 14 -9.97 0.83 -3.40
CA GLU A 14 -11.34 1.31 -3.23
C GLU A 14 -11.99 0.52 -2.08
N PRO A 15 -12.65 1.18 -1.10
CA PRO A 15 -13.20 0.50 0.08
C PRO A 15 -14.17 -0.62 -0.25
N GLU A 16 -14.93 -0.48 -1.34
CA GLU A 16 -15.88 -1.50 -1.81
C GLU A 16 -15.20 -2.72 -2.43
N SER A 17 -13.95 -2.58 -2.89
CA SER A 17 -13.17 -3.70 -3.42
C SER A 17 -12.40 -4.42 -2.33
N TYR A 18 -11.64 -3.66 -1.52
CA TYR A 18 -10.87 -4.21 -0.40
C TYR A 18 -10.49 -3.09 0.57
N SER A 19 -10.87 -3.22 1.84
CA SER A 19 -10.62 -2.21 2.87
C SER A 19 -9.50 -2.61 3.84
N ILE A 20 -9.03 -1.65 4.66
CA ILE A 20 -8.09 -1.95 5.75
C ILE A 20 -8.70 -2.91 6.80
N ASP A 21 -10.02 -2.90 6.97
CA ASP A 21 -10.71 -3.81 7.89
C ASP A 21 -10.79 -5.23 7.32
N ASP A 22 -10.90 -5.39 5.99
CA ASP A 22 -10.73 -6.69 5.33
C ASP A 22 -9.30 -7.21 5.54
N LEU A 23 -8.29 -6.37 5.31
CA LEU A 23 -6.90 -6.74 5.57
C LEU A 23 -6.66 -7.11 7.03
N LYS A 24 -7.27 -6.39 7.97
CA LYS A 24 -7.21 -6.71 9.41
C LYS A 24 -7.82 -8.07 9.73
N ARG A 25 -8.94 -8.42 9.08
CA ARG A 25 -9.60 -9.72 9.23
C ARG A 25 -8.75 -10.85 8.64
N ASP A 26 -8.23 -10.64 7.44
CA ASP A 26 -7.53 -11.65 6.65
C ASP A 26 -6.07 -11.81 7.11
N GLY A 27 -5.51 -10.78 7.76
CA GLY A 27 -4.14 -10.70 8.25
C GLY A 27 -3.14 -10.39 7.13
N ARG A 28 -3.23 -11.11 6.00
CA ARG A 28 -2.37 -10.95 4.83
C ARG A 28 -3.18 -11.09 3.55
N THR A 29 -2.77 -10.38 2.50
CA THR A 29 -3.29 -10.56 1.14
C THR A 29 -2.19 -10.34 0.10
N PHE A 30 -2.48 -10.70 -1.15
CA PHE A 30 -1.73 -10.29 -2.33
C PHE A 30 -2.28 -8.95 -2.87
N TRP A 31 -1.42 -8.14 -3.47
CA TRP A 31 -1.76 -6.83 -4.03
C TRP A 31 -1.76 -6.87 -5.57
N ASP A 32 -2.78 -7.50 -6.13
CA ASP A 32 -2.92 -7.77 -7.57
C ASP A 32 -3.50 -6.59 -8.37
N GLY A 33 -3.80 -6.83 -9.65
CA GLY A 33 -4.61 -5.95 -10.50
C GLY A 33 -3.88 -4.72 -11.03
N ILE A 34 -2.57 -4.62 -10.77
CA ILE A 34 -1.73 -3.55 -11.30
C ILE A 34 -1.57 -3.68 -12.81
N ARG A 35 -2.12 -2.71 -13.55
CA ARG A 35 -1.99 -2.62 -15.03
C ARG A 35 -1.36 -1.30 -15.48
N ASN A 36 -0.52 -0.72 -14.64
CA ASN A 36 0.29 0.47 -14.95
C ASN A 36 1.78 0.09 -14.93
N TYR A 37 2.48 0.35 -16.04
CA TYR A 37 3.89 -0.03 -16.20
C TYR A 37 4.84 0.58 -15.16
N GLN A 38 4.61 1.82 -14.74
CA GLN A 38 5.43 2.47 -13.72
C GLN A 38 5.19 1.82 -12.35
N VAL A 39 3.93 1.57 -12.00
CA VAL A 39 3.59 0.87 -10.75
C VAL A 39 4.14 -0.55 -10.74
N ARG A 40 4.04 -1.27 -11.86
CA ARG A 40 4.67 -2.58 -12.02
C ARG A 40 6.16 -2.51 -11.72
N ASN A 41 6.87 -1.56 -12.32
CA ASN A 41 8.31 -1.41 -12.11
C ASN A 41 8.61 -1.12 -10.64
N PHE A 42 7.79 -0.31 -9.94
CA PHE A 42 7.95 -0.14 -8.49
C PHE A 42 7.80 -1.47 -7.72
N LEU A 43 6.74 -2.25 -7.98
CA LEU A 43 6.50 -3.52 -7.29
C LEU A 43 7.60 -4.56 -7.56
N ARG A 44 8.06 -4.65 -8.81
CA ARG A 44 9.10 -5.60 -9.24
C ARG A 44 10.50 -5.18 -8.77
N ASP A 45 10.85 -3.92 -9.00
CA ASP A 45 12.24 -3.46 -8.95
C ASP A 45 12.60 -2.73 -7.65
N ASP A 46 11.63 -2.14 -6.95
CA ASP A 46 11.92 -1.24 -5.83
C ASP A 46 11.33 -1.66 -4.48
N VAL A 47 10.11 -2.21 -4.48
CA VAL A 47 9.42 -2.68 -3.27
C VAL A 47 10.13 -3.91 -2.73
N ARG A 48 10.36 -3.95 -1.41
CA ARG A 48 11.05 -5.04 -0.74
C ARG A 48 10.33 -5.48 0.53
N VAL A 49 10.57 -6.73 0.93
CA VAL A 49 10.11 -7.27 2.21
C VAL A 49 10.57 -6.35 3.35
N GLY A 50 9.63 -6.02 4.24
CA GLY A 50 9.86 -5.11 5.36
C GLY A 50 9.52 -3.65 5.06
N ASP A 51 9.32 -3.23 3.81
CA ASP A 51 8.89 -1.87 3.51
C ASP A 51 7.53 -1.56 4.15
N GLY A 52 7.37 -0.32 4.64
CA GLY A 52 6.11 0.16 5.22
C GLY A 52 5.18 0.70 4.15
N VAL A 53 3.88 0.48 4.29
CA VAL A 53 2.89 0.93 3.31
C VAL A 53 1.72 1.60 4.01
N LEU A 54 1.40 2.82 3.56
CA LEU A 54 0.18 3.53 3.91
C LEU A 54 -0.97 2.96 3.06
N PHE A 55 -2.00 2.45 3.71
CA PHE A 55 -3.22 2.00 3.03
C PHE A 55 -4.11 3.22 2.77
N TYR A 56 -4.34 3.55 1.50
CA TYR A 56 -5.12 4.71 1.09
C TYR A 56 -6.44 4.29 0.45
N ASN A 57 -7.55 4.70 1.06
CA ASN A 57 -8.88 4.56 0.47
C ASN A 57 -9.07 5.63 -0.63
N SER A 58 -9.04 5.20 -1.89
CA SER A 58 -9.37 6.02 -3.05
C SER A 58 -10.84 5.87 -3.45
N ASN A 59 -11.36 6.80 -4.26
CA ASN A 59 -12.74 6.79 -4.75
C ASN A 59 -13.77 6.67 -3.61
N ALA A 60 -13.52 7.37 -2.51
CA ALA A 60 -14.30 7.32 -1.28
C ALA A 60 -14.58 8.72 -0.76
N ASP A 61 -15.61 8.87 0.07
CA ASP A 61 -15.90 10.11 0.79
C ASP A 61 -15.92 9.85 2.32
N PRO A 62 -14.89 10.27 3.08
CA PRO A 62 -13.67 10.94 2.62
C PRO A 62 -12.64 9.96 2.03
N MET A 63 -11.84 10.43 1.07
CA MET A 63 -10.57 9.76 0.73
C MET A 63 -9.58 9.96 1.87
N ALA A 64 -8.88 8.90 2.28
CA ALA A 64 -8.04 8.95 3.46
C ALA A 64 -6.97 7.86 3.49
N VAL A 65 -5.90 8.09 4.23
CA VAL A 65 -5.05 7.02 4.75
C VAL A 65 -5.77 6.39 5.94
N THR A 66 -6.10 5.10 5.82
CA THR A 66 -6.92 4.38 6.81
C THR A 66 -6.12 3.44 7.70
N GLY A 67 -4.83 3.26 7.42
CA GLY A 67 -3.92 2.47 8.24
C GLY A 67 -2.59 2.21 7.58
N THR A 68 -1.86 1.25 8.15
CA THR A 68 -0.57 0.77 7.64
C THR A 68 -0.56 -0.74 7.47
N MET A 69 0.29 -1.17 6.56
CA MET A 69 0.63 -2.56 6.31
C MET A 69 2.13 -2.69 6.01
N THR A 70 2.66 -3.91 6.05
CA THR A 70 4.05 -4.21 5.75
C THR A 70 4.14 -5.16 4.57
N VAL A 71 5.11 -4.94 3.68
CA VAL A 71 5.38 -5.85 2.57
C VAL A 71 6.02 -7.14 3.10
N VAL A 72 5.46 -8.30 2.77
CA VAL A 72 5.90 -9.62 3.25
C VAL A 72 6.36 -10.56 2.13
N SER A 73 6.30 -10.12 0.87
CA SER A 73 7.00 -10.77 -0.25
C SER A 73 7.67 -9.71 -1.16
N ALA A 74 8.76 -10.08 -1.83
CA ALA A 74 9.24 -9.28 -2.96
C ALA A 74 8.27 -9.40 -4.15
N GLY A 75 8.44 -8.56 -5.17
CA GLY A 75 7.64 -8.61 -6.39
C GLY A 75 7.70 -9.97 -7.09
N TYR A 76 6.54 -10.54 -7.40
CA TYR A 76 6.39 -11.81 -8.11
C TYR A 76 5.26 -11.72 -9.15
N PRO A 77 5.19 -12.65 -10.13
CA PRO A 77 4.19 -12.58 -11.19
C PRO A 77 2.75 -12.54 -10.64
N ASP A 78 1.96 -11.58 -11.12
CA ASP A 78 0.53 -11.48 -10.78
C ASP A 78 -0.24 -12.63 -11.46
N HIS A 79 -0.68 -13.62 -10.70
CA HIS A 79 -1.36 -14.80 -11.27
C HIS A 79 -2.69 -14.44 -11.97
N THR A 80 -3.32 -13.31 -11.62
CA THR A 80 -4.61 -12.90 -12.21
C THR A 80 -4.48 -12.52 -13.68
N GLN A 81 -3.27 -12.22 -14.14
CA GLN A 81 -3.03 -11.86 -15.54
C GLN A 81 -3.19 -13.04 -16.51
N PHE A 82 -3.13 -14.28 -16.02
CA PHE A 82 -3.18 -15.50 -16.83
C PHE A 82 -4.58 -16.15 -16.89
N ASP A 83 -5.50 -15.77 -16.00
CA ASP A 83 -6.84 -16.35 -15.95
C ASP A 83 -7.83 -15.54 -16.80
N PRO A 84 -8.39 -16.08 -17.89
CA PRO A 84 -9.37 -15.39 -18.74
C PRO A 84 -10.66 -14.97 -18.01
N ARG A 85 -10.93 -15.50 -16.82
CA ARG A 85 -12.08 -15.15 -15.98
C ARG A 85 -11.77 -14.04 -14.98
N ALA A 86 -10.50 -13.73 -14.76
CA ALA A 86 -10.10 -12.68 -13.84
C ALA A 86 -10.37 -11.29 -14.44
N LYS A 87 -10.74 -10.34 -13.58
CA LYS A 87 -11.01 -8.93 -13.95
C LYS A 87 -9.84 -8.27 -14.69
N HIS A 88 -8.62 -8.70 -14.39
CA HIS A 88 -7.38 -8.11 -14.89
C HIS A 88 -6.60 -9.05 -15.83
N TYR A 89 -7.28 -9.97 -16.51
CA TYR A 89 -6.66 -10.82 -17.53
C TYR A 89 -5.89 -10.02 -18.58
N ASP A 90 -4.70 -10.50 -18.97
CA ASP A 90 -3.90 -9.94 -20.06
C ASP A 90 -3.54 -11.05 -21.06
N PRO A 91 -4.23 -11.13 -22.21
CA PRO A 91 -3.97 -12.18 -23.20
C PRO A 91 -2.58 -12.12 -23.85
N ALA A 92 -1.85 -11.00 -23.69
CA ALA A 92 -0.50 -10.86 -24.20
C ALA A 92 0.57 -11.30 -23.19
N SER A 93 0.21 -11.47 -21.92
CA SER A 93 1.13 -11.93 -20.88
C SER A 93 1.29 -13.45 -20.92
N ARG A 94 2.51 -13.93 -20.69
CA ARG A 94 2.86 -15.35 -20.75
C ARG A 94 3.55 -15.78 -19.47
N GLU A 95 3.34 -17.03 -19.04
CA GLU A 95 3.95 -17.56 -17.81
C GLU A 95 5.49 -17.57 -17.85
N ASP A 96 6.07 -17.78 -19.04
CA ASP A 96 7.52 -17.75 -19.29
C ASP A 96 8.12 -16.33 -19.32
N SER A 97 7.27 -15.31 -19.46
CA SER A 97 7.66 -13.90 -19.52
C SER A 97 6.52 -13.00 -18.99
N PRO A 98 6.25 -13.02 -17.67
CA PRO A 98 5.13 -12.33 -17.06
C PRO A 98 5.23 -10.80 -17.22
N THR A 99 4.15 -10.18 -17.69
CA THR A 99 4.07 -8.73 -17.85
C THR A 99 3.84 -8.02 -16.53
N TRP A 100 2.98 -8.55 -15.64
CA TRP A 100 2.50 -7.89 -14.43
C TRP A 100 3.02 -8.57 -13.16
N PHE A 101 3.23 -7.75 -12.13
CA PHE A 101 3.80 -8.17 -10.86
C PHE A 101 2.95 -7.65 -9.71
N MET A 102 2.90 -8.45 -8.64
CA MET A 102 2.26 -8.13 -7.37
C MET A 102 3.20 -8.43 -6.20
N VAL A 103 2.78 -8.04 -5.01
CA VAL A 103 3.46 -8.32 -3.74
C VAL A 103 2.43 -8.77 -2.71
N ASP A 104 2.89 -9.39 -1.65
CA ASP A 104 2.05 -9.67 -0.48
C ASP A 104 2.26 -8.62 0.59
N VAL A 105 1.16 -8.27 1.26
CA VAL A 105 1.13 -7.29 2.34
C VAL A 105 0.42 -7.86 3.55
N GLU A 106 0.92 -7.53 4.74
CA GLU A 106 0.38 -7.94 6.03
C GLU A 106 -0.11 -6.72 6.81
N PHE A 107 -1.29 -6.85 7.41
CA PHE A 107 -1.87 -5.82 8.29
C PHE A 107 -0.91 -5.43 9.40
N GLU A 108 -0.69 -4.12 9.59
CA GLU A 108 0.11 -3.62 10.70
C GLU A 108 -0.76 -2.80 11.67
N ARG A 109 -1.53 -1.84 11.15
CA ARG A 109 -2.34 -0.95 11.99
C ARG A 109 -3.52 -0.37 11.23
N ARG A 110 -4.63 -0.14 11.93
CA ARG A 110 -5.74 0.72 11.47
C ARG A 110 -5.65 2.08 12.15
N PHE A 111 -5.91 3.16 11.42
CA PHE A 111 -6.06 4.50 11.97
C PHE A 111 -7.52 4.77 12.30
N ASP A 112 -7.75 5.31 13.50
CA ASP A 112 -9.07 5.70 13.98
C ASP A 112 -8.92 6.94 14.89
N PRO A 113 -9.28 8.15 14.41
CA PRO A 113 -9.84 8.45 13.09
C PRO A 113 -8.83 8.29 11.93
N PRO A 114 -9.29 8.11 10.68
CA PRO A 114 -8.39 8.05 9.51
C PRO A 114 -7.80 9.43 9.16
N VAL A 115 -6.65 9.46 8.49
CA VAL A 115 -6.02 10.70 8.04
C VAL A 115 -6.56 11.09 6.67
N THR A 116 -7.50 12.03 6.64
CA THR A 116 -8.20 12.40 5.40
C THR A 116 -7.29 13.14 4.43
N ARG A 117 -7.60 13.08 3.14
CA ARG A 117 -6.89 13.80 2.09
C ARG A 117 -6.84 15.31 2.35
N ASP A 118 -7.86 15.87 2.98
CA ASP A 118 -7.86 17.30 3.32
C ASP A 118 -6.90 17.60 4.48
N MET A 119 -6.77 16.72 5.47
CA MET A 119 -5.69 16.82 6.47
C MET A 119 -4.31 16.75 5.80
N LEU A 120 -4.12 15.88 4.80
CA LEU A 120 -2.87 15.81 4.04
C LEU A 120 -2.57 17.15 3.33
N LYS A 121 -3.57 17.77 2.68
CA LYS A 121 -3.39 19.07 1.99
C LYS A 121 -3.08 20.21 2.95
N CYS A 122 -3.63 20.19 4.16
CA CYS A 122 -3.41 21.25 5.16
C CYS A 122 -2.01 21.21 5.78
N HIS A 123 -1.27 20.10 5.63
CA HIS A 123 0.06 19.96 6.19
C HIS A 123 1.15 20.25 5.15
N ALA A 124 1.89 21.35 5.30
CA ALA A 124 2.90 21.78 4.33
C ALA A 124 3.97 20.71 4.04
N GLY A 125 4.38 19.94 5.06
CA GLY A 125 5.34 18.84 4.92
C GLY A 125 4.84 17.63 4.10
N LEU A 126 3.57 17.63 3.68
CA LEU A 126 2.97 16.57 2.84
C LEU A 126 2.66 17.05 1.42
N ALA A 127 2.94 18.32 1.07
CA ALA A 127 2.59 18.89 -0.22
C ALA A 127 3.25 18.16 -1.42
N GLY A 128 4.37 17.48 -1.19
CA GLY A 128 5.11 16.71 -2.19
C GLY A 128 4.51 15.33 -2.50
N MET A 129 3.57 14.84 -1.69
CA MET A 129 3.07 13.47 -1.80
C MET A 129 2.46 13.20 -3.18
N GLY A 130 2.83 12.05 -3.79
CA GLY A 130 2.34 11.65 -5.10
C GLY A 130 0.81 11.54 -5.22
N VAL A 131 0.10 11.32 -4.09
CA VAL A 131 -1.37 11.29 -4.03
C VAL A 131 -2.03 12.67 -4.10
N LEU A 132 -1.28 13.75 -3.82
CA LEU A 132 -1.77 15.13 -3.89
C LEU A 132 -1.48 15.79 -5.23
N GLN A 133 -0.55 15.24 -6.02
CA GLN A 133 -0.19 15.77 -7.33
C GLN A 133 -1.37 15.69 -8.31
N LYS A 134 -1.68 16.82 -8.95
CA LYS A 134 -2.76 16.90 -9.96
C LYS A 134 -2.46 15.95 -11.12
N GLY A 135 -3.45 15.17 -11.53
CA GLY A 135 -3.33 14.22 -12.64
C GLY A 135 -2.57 12.92 -12.32
N SER A 136 -2.10 12.71 -11.09
CA SER A 136 -1.46 11.46 -10.69
C SER A 136 -2.45 10.29 -10.78
N ARG A 137 -2.16 9.36 -11.70
CA ARG A 137 -2.93 8.11 -11.91
C ARG A 137 -2.24 6.89 -11.29
N LEU A 138 -1.17 7.10 -10.52
CA LEU A 138 -0.43 6.01 -9.89
C LEU A 138 -1.20 5.48 -8.67
N SER A 139 -1.45 4.17 -8.64
CA SER A 139 -2.05 3.47 -7.51
C SER A 139 -1.04 3.10 -6.42
N VAL A 140 0.24 3.11 -6.76
CA VAL A 140 1.36 2.95 -5.83
C VAL A 140 2.32 4.11 -6.04
N THR A 141 2.68 4.78 -4.95
CA THR A 141 3.65 5.88 -4.98
C THR A 141 4.65 5.77 -3.85
N PRO A 142 5.91 6.20 -4.05
CA PRO A 142 6.87 6.29 -2.96
C PRO A 142 6.41 7.32 -1.92
N VAL A 143 6.81 7.10 -0.67
CA VAL A 143 6.60 7.98 0.46
C VAL A 143 7.94 8.19 1.15
N THR A 144 8.27 9.42 1.47
CA THR A 144 9.50 9.75 2.22
C THR A 144 9.35 9.36 3.68
N ALA A 145 10.47 9.14 4.37
CA ALA A 145 10.45 8.87 5.81
C ALA A 145 9.81 10.01 6.62
N GLU A 146 9.98 11.25 6.16
CA GLU A 146 9.36 12.41 6.78
C GLU A 146 7.83 12.44 6.59
N GLU A 147 7.34 12.20 5.37
CA GLU A 147 5.90 12.09 5.11
C GLU A 147 5.26 10.96 5.93
N TRP A 148 5.92 9.81 6.02
CA TRP A 148 5.49 8.68 6.85
C TRP A 148 5.31 9.08 8.32
N ARG A 149 6.34 9.71 8.90
CA ARG A 149 6.34 10.20 10.29
C ARG A 149 5.24 11.23 10.53
N ILE A 150 5.08 12.21 9.64
CA ILE A 150 4.04 13.22 9.76
C ILE A 150 2.64 12.57 9.78
N ILE A 151 2.39 11.60 8.89
CA ILE A 151 1.10 10.91 8.84
C ILE A 151 0.83 10.13 10.12
N HIS A 152 1.85 9.49 10.70
CA HIS A 152 1.75 8.84 12.01
C HIS A 152 1.42 9.84 13.13
N GLN A 153 2.04 11.02 13.11
CA GLN A 153 1.74 12.09 14.07
C GLN A 153 0.30 12.59 13.94
N ILE A 154 -0.18 12.82 12.72
CA ILE A 154 -1.57 13.22 12.46
C ILE A 154 -2.55 12.13 12.93
N ALA A 155 -2.21 10.86 12.73
CA ALA A 155 -2.99 9.72 13.19
C ALA A 155 -2.87 9.46 14.72
N GLY A 156 -2.05 10.22 15.45
CA GLY A 156 -1.86 10.04 16.89
C GLY A 156 -1.16 8.73 17.28
N VAL A 157 -0.32 8.18 16.39
CA VAL A 157 0.38 6.90 16.58
C VAL A 157 1.90 7.06 16.60
N SER A 158 2.58 6.27 17.43
CA SER A 158 4.05 6.20 17.42
C SER A 158 4.58 5.48 16.18
N ASP A 159 5.72 5.94 15.67
CA ASP A 159 6.48 5.25 14.62
C ASP A 159 6.93 3.87 15.13
N GLY A 160 6.47 2.81 14.46
CA GLY A 160 6.86 1.43 14.75
C GLY A 160 5.70 0.43 14.67
N PRO A 161 6.01 -0.87 14.53
CA PRO A 161 4.99 -1.91 14.46
C PRO A 161 4.10 -1.85 15.70
N ALA A 162 2.80 -2.04 15.52
CA ALA A 162 1.87 -2.11 16.64
C ALA A 162 2.38 -3.15 17.64
N LYS A 163 2.57 -2.75 18.92
CA LYS A 163 2.96 -3.69 19.98
C LYS A 163 1.95 -4.85 19.95
N LYS A 164 2.41 -6.07 19.65
CA LYS A 164 1.58 -7.28 19.75
C LYS A 164 0.96 -7.27 21.15
N LEU A 165 -0.37 -7.11 21.22
CA LEU A 165 -1.10 -7.20 22.47
C LEU A 165 -0.82 -8.60 23.04
N ARG A 166 -0.03 -8.69 24.10
CA ARG A 166 0.21 -9.95 24.81
C ARG A 166 -1.16 -10.44 25.26
N ARG A 167 -1.69 -11.47 24.60
CA ARG A 167 -2.86 -12.20 25.11
C ARG A 167 -2.40 -12.86 26.40
N THR A 168 -2.77 -12.28 27.54
CA THR A 168 -2.73 -12.98 28.82
C THR A 168 -3.66 -14.18 28.70
N LYS A 169 -3.07 -15.38 28.69
CA LYS A 169 -3.80 -16.62 28.92
C LYS A 169 -4.29 -16.56 30.37
N THR A 170 -5.60 -16.56 30.56
CA THR A 170 -6.25 -17.03 31.79
C THR A 170 -6.56 -18.50 31.61
#